data_AF-A0A812UPK1-F1
#
_entry.id   AF-A0A812UPK1-F1
#
_cell.length_a   1.000
_cell.length_b   1.000
_cell.length_c   1.000
_cell.angle_alpha   90.00
_cell.angle_beta   90.00
_cell.angle_gamma   90.00
#
_symmetry.space_group_name_H-M   'P 1'
#
loop_
_entity.id
_entity.type
_entity.pdbx_description
1 polymer ?
#
loop_
_entity_poly.entity_id
_entity_poly.type
_entity_poly.pdbx_seq_one_letter_code
_entity_poly.pdbx_strand_id
1 'polypeptide(L)'
;MYGIFPYKLGTSITFGHKYMHYKGIWEARLAGTARARRTASKVMHRRNRAQASEANNQARAEAESRSFIQELGRIFTALKSISESCALTTPFAGDAFAALQADGSVRTWGAPELGGDASRNFALSPLLGLRWYEVQEVCASSGAFAALRADGCVVCWGSPDSGGDPPESGGDPAEAELAVAGEAFAAVRHDGTVVAWGDADSGGDTSKVKSQLFDIQEVASACDAFAAVRADGRAVSWGDACRGGDHSPVDGQLLDVKALRASATAFAALRLDGHVVCWGEAARGGDSSKVHEQLHEIQDLYASAGAFVAIREDGTLVTWGSPACGGALVTIPRKTTEQCLRGSWIYGIGYEEG
;
A
#
# COMPACT_ATOMS: atom_id res chain seq x y z
N MET A 1 36.86 6.18 -83.88
CA MET A 1 37.95 6.01 -84.86
C MET A 1 38.56 4.63 -84.64
N TYR A 2 38.44 3.76 -85.65
CA TYR A 2 39.21 2.54 -86.02
C TYR A 2 39.84 1.66 -84.91
N GLY A 3 39.77 0.32 -84.91
CA GLY A 3 39.25 -0.68 -85.86
C GLY A 3 39.72 -2.10 -85.48
N ILE A 4 38.86 -3.10 -85.79
CA ILE A 4 39.14 -4.44 -86.38
C ILE A 4 40.13 -5.42 -85.68
N PHE A 5 39.55 -6.53 -85.15
CA PHE A 5 39.88 -8.00 -85.20
C PHE A 5 41.27 -8.54 -85.69
N PRO A 6 41.56 -9.87 -85.63
CA PRO A 6 41.26 -10.98 -84.69
C PRO A 6 42.53 -11.87 -84.39
N TYR A 7 42.43 -12.98 -83.64
CA TYR A 7 42.75 -14.37 -84.08
C TYR A 7 42.78 -15.41 -82.94
N LYS A 8 42.40 -16.64 -83.32
CA LYS A 8 42.20 -17.88 -82.55
C LYS A 8 43.38 -18.87 -82.72
N LEU A 9 43.32 -19.95 -81.93
CA LEU A 9 43.99 -21.28 -82.05
C LEU A 9 45.37 -21.37 -81.35
N GLY A 10 45.78 -22.45 -80.68
CA GLY A 10 45.22 -23.80 -80.49
C GLY A 10 46.29 -24.73 -79.87
N THR A 11 45.85 -25.88 -79.35
CA THR A 11 46.56 -27.19 -79.25
C THR A 11 47.83 -27.37 -78.38
N SER A 12 47.62 -27.97 -77.19
CA SER A 12 47.96 -29.35 -76.76
C SER A 12 49.35 -30.03 -77.01
N ILE A 13 49.75 -30.82 -75.98
CA ILE A 13 50.42 -32.15 -75.95
C ILE A 13 51.85 -32.28 -75.33
N THR A 14 51.93 -33.10 -74.25
CA THR A 14 52.99 -34.05 -73.73
C THR A 14 54.34 -33.56 -73.18
N PHE A 15 54.75 -33.82 -71.92
CA PHE A 15 55.13 -35.05 -71.15
C PHE A 15 56.55 -35.62 -71.41
N GLY A 16 57.36 -35.75 -70.33
CA GLY A 16 58.61 -36.56 -70.31
C GLY A 16 59.62 -36.13 -69.23
N HIS A 17 59.46 -36.51 -67.95
CA HIS A 17 60.16 -37.61 -67.24
C HIS A 17 61.71 -37.54 -67.14
N LYS A 18 62.24 -37.18 -65.95
CA LYS A 18 63.22 -37.97 -65.15
C LYS A 18 63.62 -37.22 -63.87
N TYR A 19 63.65 -37.97 -62.75
CA TYR A 19 64.65 -37.94 -61.65
C TYR A 19 64.03 -38.19 -60.27
N MET A 20 63.96 -39.47 -59.91
CA MET A 20 63.72 -40.00 -58.56
C MET A 20 65.07 -40.34 -57.91
N HIS A 21 65.63 -39.41 -57.13
CA HIS A 21 66.61 -39.74 -56.06
C HIS A 21 66.56 -38.69 -54.93
N TYR A 22 65.34 -38.23 -54.62
CA TYR A 22 65.03 -37.38 -53.45
C TYR A 22 63.87 -37.93 -52.62
N LYS A 23 63.46 -39.19 -52.83
CA LYS A 23 62.18 -39.71 -52.30
C LYS A 23 62.18 -39.98 -50.78
N GLY A 24 63.23 -40.62 -50.25
CA GLY A 24 63.20 -41.10 -48.85
C GLY A 24 63.26 -40.00 -47.77
N ILE A 25 64.00 -38.91 -48.00
CA ILE A 25 64.14 -37.82 -47.02
C ILE A 25 63.01 -36.79 -47.17
N TRP A 26 62.44 -36.63 -48.38
CA TRP A 26 61.24 -35.81 -48.59
C TRP A 26 59.98 -36.49 -48.05
N GLU A 27 59.81 -37.81 -48.17
CA GLU A 27 58.60 -38.51 -47.71
C GLU A 27 58.45 -38.48 -46.18
N ALA A 28 59.54 -38.58 -45.40
CA ALA A 28 59.50 -38.43 -43.94
C ALA A 28 59.21 -36.98 -43.49
N ARG A 29 59.76 -35.98 -44.20
CA ARG A 29 59.53 -34.55 -43.93
C ARG A 29 58.14 -34.09 -44.40
N LEU A 30 57.62 -34.68 -45.48
CA LEU A 30 56.23 -34.52 -45.97
C LEU A 30 55.22 -35.22 -45.05
N ALA A 31 55.52 -36.40 -44.53
CA ALA A 31 54.65 -37.10 -43.59
C ALA A 31 54.57 -36.36 -42.23
N GLY A 32 55.69 -35.85 -41.73
CA GLY A 32 55.74 -35.00 -40.54
C GLY A 32 54.96 -33.68 -40.71
N THR A 33 55.08 -33.03 -41.87
CA THR A 33 54.35 -31.79 -42.19
C THR A 33 52.87 -32.04 -42.51
N ALA A 34 52.50 -33.18 -43.12
CA ALA A 34 51.11 -33.56 -43.37
C ALA A 34 50.39 -33.96 -42.08
N ARG A 35 51.06 -34.69 -41.17
CA ARG A 35 50.53 -34.99 -39.83
C ARG A 35 50.39 -33.71 -39.01
N ALA A 36 51.38 -32.83 -39.02
CA ALA A 36 51.30 -31.51 -38.38
C ALA A 36 50.19 -30.63 -38.95
N ARG A 37 49.99 -30.59 -40.28
CA ARG A 37 48.88 -29.86 -40.93
C ARG A 37 47.51 -30.43 -40.58
N ARG A 38 47.36 -31.76 -40.52
CA ARG A 38 46.10 -32.40 -40.09
C ARG A 38 45.79 -32.12 -38.63
N THR A 39 46.80 -32.13 -37.75
CA THR A 39 46.63 -31.79 -36.33
C THR A 39 46.31 -30.30 -36.17
N ALA A 40 47.02 -29.41 -36.85
CA ALA A 40 46.75 -27.97 -36.85
C ALA A 40 45.36 -27.63 -37.40
N SER A 41 44.93 -28.29 -38.48
CA SER A 41 43.59 -28.12 -39.05
C SER A 41 42.50 -28.62 -38.10
N LYS A 42 42.69 -29.76 -37.41
CA LYS A 42 41.77 -30.24 -36.37
C LYS A 42 41.71 -29.30 -35.16
N VAL A 43 42.85 -28.75 -34.73
CA VAL A 43 42.91 -27.77 -33.63
C VAL A 43 42.21 -26.46 -34.04
N MET A 44 42.43 -25.98 -35.27
CA MET A 44 41.77 -24.79 -35.80
C MET A 44 40.25 -25.00 -35.94
N HIS A 45 39.80 -26.16 -36.43
CA HIS A 45 38.38 -26.48 -36.49
C HIS A 45 37.73 -26.59 -35.10
N ARG A 46 38.44 -27.16 -34.11
CA ARG A 46 37.98 -27.18 -32.72
C ARG A 46 37.91 -25.78 -32.12
N ARG A 47 38.90 -24.92 -32.40
CA ARG A 47 38.91 -23.52 -31.95
C ARG A 47 37.79 -22.70 -32.59
N ASN A 48 37.56 -22.85 -33.89
CA ASN A 48 36.47 -22.17 -34.58
C ASN A 48 35.09 -22.65 -34.10
N ARG A 49 34.92 -23.95 -33.80
CA ARG A 49 33.69 -24.47 -33.18
C ARG A 49 33.50 -23.97 -31.75
N ALA A 50 34.57 -23.86 -30.98
CA ALA A 50 34.51 -23.30 -29.63
C ALA A 50 34.11 -21.82 -29.66
N GLN A 51 34.72 -21.03 -30.55
CA GLN A 51 34.36 -19.62 -30.74
C GLN A 51 32.93 -19.43 -31.26
N ALA A 52 32.47 -20.30 -32.17
CA ALA A 52 31.08 -20.27 -32.63
C ALA A 52 30.09 -20.66 -31.53
N SER A 53 30.44 -21.63 -30.68
CA SER A 53 29.63 -22.02 -29.52
C SER A 53 29.57 -20.89 -28.49
N GLU A 54 30.68 -20.21 -28.26
CA GLU A 54 30.79 -19.09 -27.32
C GLU A 54 29.97 -17.88 -27.81
N ALA A 55 30.07 -17.54 -29.10
CA ALA A 55 29.24 -16.51 -29.72
C ALA A 55 27.74 -16.83 -29.66
N ASN A 56 27.36 -18.11 -29.85
CA ASN A 56 25.96 -18.53 -29.74
C ASN A 56 25.44 -18.49 -28.29
N ASN A 57 26.28 -18.86 -27.33
CA ASN A 57 25.95 -18.74 -25.90
C ASN A 57 25.80 -17.26 -25.48
N GLN A 58 26.65 -16.38 -26.01
CA GLN A 58 26.58 -14.95 -25.74
C GLN A 58 25.33 -14.30 -26.36
N ALA A 59 25.01 -14.63 -27.62
CA ALA A 59 23.77 -14.18 -28.26
C ALA A 59 22.51 -14.66 -27.53
N ARG A 60 22.52 -15.89 -27.00
CA ARG A 60 21.44 -16.43 -26.18
C ARG A 60 21.31 -15.71 -24.84
N ALA A 61 22.42 -15.43 -24.16
CA ALA A 61 22.41 -14.66 -22.92
C ALA A 61 21.90 -13.21 -23.14
N GLU A 62 22.25 -12.58 -24.27
CA GLU A 62 21.74 -11.26 -24.63
C GLU A 62 20.23 -11.28 -24.94
N ALA A 63 19.73 -12.34 -25.59
CA ALA A 63 18.30 -12.50 -25.84
C ALA A 63 17.50 -12.75 -24.55
N GLU A 64 18.03 -13.58 -23.64
CA GLU A 64 17.45 -13.82 -22.32
C GLU A 64 17.46 -12.52 -21.48
N SER A 65 18.55 -11.74 -21.52
CA SER A 65 18.65 -10.44 -20.86
C SER A 65 17.67 -9.41 -21.43
N ARG A 66 17.51 -9.34 -22.76
CA ARG A 66 16.50 -8.46 -23.39
C ARG A 66 15.08 -8.85 -23.03
N SER A 67 14.78 -10.15 -22.99
CA SER A 67 13.47 -10.65 -22.54
C SER A 67 13.20 -10.23 -21.10
N PHE A 68 14.19 -10.42 -20.21
CA PHE A 68 14.10 -10.03 -18.81
C PHE A 68 13.91 -8.51 -18.63
N ILE A 69 14.65 -7.68 -19.36
CA ILE A 69 14.50 -6.22 -19.34
C ILE A 69 13.11 -5.79 -19.86
N GLN A 70 12.58 -6.48 -20.86
CA GLN A 70 11.26 -6.19 -21.41
C GLN A 70 10.14 -6.57 -20.42
N GLU A 71 10.34 -7.67 -19.69
CA GLU A 71 9.44 -8.12 -18.62
C GLU A 71 9.49 -7.18 -17.41
N LEU A 72 10.68 -6.75 -16.99
CA LEU A 72 10.85 -5.70 -15.98
C LEU A 72 10.22 -4.37 -16.43
N GLY A 73 10.33 -3.99 -17.70
CA GLY A 73 9.67 -2.80 -18.26
C GLY A 73 8.14 -2.87 -18.19
N ARG A 74 7.56 -4.06 -18.43
CA ARG A 74 6.10 -4.29 -18.25
C ARG A 74 5.69 -4.20 -16.79
N ILE A 75 6.45 -4.80 -15.89
CA ILE A 75 6.21 -4.74 -14.44
C ILE A 75 6.31 -3.28 -13.97
N PHE A 76 7.34 -2.54 -14.40
CA PHE A 76 7.52 -1.14 -14.03
C PHE A 76 6.42 -0.23 -14.60
N THR A 77 5.93 -0.51 -15.82
CA THR A 77 4.80 0.22 -16.41
C THR A 77 3.49 -0.11 -15.70
N ALA A 78 3.28 -1.36 -15.28
CA ALA A 78 2.15 -1.76 -14.47
C ALA A 78 2.21 -1.11 -13.07
N LEU A 79 3.38 -1.11 -12.42
CA LEU A 79 3.61 -0.42 -11.15
C LEU A 79 3.41 1.09 -11.28
N LYS A 80 3.85 1.69 -12.39
CA LYS A 80 3.65 3.12 -12.66
C LYS A 80 2.16 3.45 -12.89
N SER A 81 1.43 2.58 -13.60
CA SER A 81 -0.02 2.67 -13.76
C SER A 81 -0.78 2.49 -12.44
N ILE A 82 -0.25 1.71 -11.50
CA ILE A 82 -0.80 1.57 -10.14
C ILE A 82 -0.48 2.81 -9.30
N SER A 83 0.69 3.43 -9.51
CA SER A 83 1.15 4.60 -8.75
C SER A 83 0.41 5.90 -9.06
N GLU A 84 -0.31 5.98 -10.18
CA GLU A 84 -0.93 7.24 -10.63
C GLU A 84 -2.38 7.42 -10.13
N SER A 85 -3.00 6.47 -9.41
CA SER A 85 -4.40 6.63 -8.94
C SER A 85 -4.87 5.74 -7.76
N CYS A 86 -4.00 5.03 -7.05
CA CYS A 86 -4.46 4.07 -6.04
C CYS A 86 -4.40 4.63 -4.61
N ALA A 87 -5.55 4.70 -3.93
CA ALA A 87 -5.58 4.59 -2.48
C ALA A 87 -5.31 3.11 -2.14
N LEU A 88 -4.15 2.84 -1.56
CA LEU A 88 -3.78 1.52 -1.04
C LEU A 88 -4.19 1.50 0.42
N THR A 89 -5.18 0.68 0.77
CA THR A 89 -5.52 0.47 2.19
C THR A 89 -4.88 -0.83 2.63
N THR A 90 -3.98 -0.72 3.60
CA THR A 90 -3.36 -1.86 4.27
C THR A 90 -3.90 -1.87 5.68
N PRO A 91 -4.82 -2.76 6.03
CA PRO A 91 -5.02 -3.02 7.43
C PRO A 91 -3.93 -3.94 7.95
N PHE A 92 -3.94 -4.10 9.25
CA PHE A 92 -3.30 -5.15 10.03
C PHE A 92 -3.57 -6.62 9.56
N ALA A 93 -4.20 -6.84 8.39
CA ALA A 93 -4.32 -8.14 7.74
C ALA A 93 -2.97 -8.50 7.13
N GLY A 94 -2.15 -9.24 7.87
CA GLY A 94 -0.77 -9.56 7.53
C GLY A 94 -0.51 -10.15 6.13
N ASP A 95 -1.54 -10.46 5.33
CA ASP A 95 -1.40 -11.06 4.01
C ASP A 95 -2.45 -10.64 2.96
N ALA A 96 -3.34 -9.65 3.19
CA ALA A 96 -4.40 -9.26 2.23
C ALA A 96 -4.42 -7.75 1.90
N PHE A 97 -4.77 -7.42 0.66
CA PHE A 97 -4.68 -6.06 0.11
C PHE A 97 -5.88 -5.69 -0.76
N ALA A 98 -6.25 -4.41 -0.74
CA ALA A 98 -7.20 -3.82 -1.66
C ALA A 98 -6.68 -2.48 -2.23
N ALA A 99 -6.96 -2.24 -3.52
CA ALA A 99 -6.69 -0.98 -4.18
C ALA A 99 -7.94 -0.45 -4.88
N LEU A 100 -8.26 0.81 -4.58
CA LEU A 100 -9.26 1.59 -5.30
C LEU A 100 -8.63 2.21 -6.55
N GLN A 101 -9.22 1.98 -7.72
CA GLN A 101 -8.79 2.54 -9.00
C GLN A 101 -9.54 3.85 -9.30
N ALA A 102 -8.97 4.73 -10.13
CA ALA A 102 -9.60 6.00 -10.53
C ALA A 102 -10.96 5.84 -11.25
N ASP A 103 -11.24 4.68 -11.83
CA ASP A 103 -12.54 4.37 -12.45
C ASP A 103 -13.60 3.91 -11.42
N GLY A 104 -13.27 3.93 -10.13
CA GLY A 104 -14.14 3.51 -9.04
C GLY A 104 -14.24 1.99 -8.89
N SER A 105 -13.35 1.21 -9.52
CA SER A 105 -13.26 -0.24 -9.32
C SER A 105 -12.27 -0.61 -8.22
N VAL A 106 -12.48 -1.76 -7.56
CA VAL A 106 -11.61 -2.26 -6.49
C VAL A 106 -10.93 -3.54 -6.95
N ARG A 107 -9.61 -3.63 -6.74
CA ARG A 107 -8.82 -4.85 -6.92
C ARG A 107 -8.36 -5.38 -5.58
N THR A 108 -8.45 -6.68 -5.39
CA THR A 108 -7.96 -7.36 -4.18
C THR A 108 -6.93 -8.41 -4.55
N TRP A 109 -5.97 -8.65 -3.65
CA TRP A 109 -5.02 -9.75 -3.74
C TRP A 109 -4.51 -10.15 -2.35
N GLY A 110 -3.92 -11.33 -2.23
CA GLY A 110 -3.40 -11.86 -0.98
C GLY A 110 -4.25 -12.99 -0.39
N ALA A 111 -4.18 -13.18 0.94
CA ALA A 111 -4.88 -14.20 1.70
C ALA A 111 -6.41 -14.15 1.47
N PRO A 112 -7.01 -15.16 0.80
CA PRO A 112 -8.44 -15.16 0.48
C PRO A 112 -9.36 -15.03 1.71
N GLU A 113 -8.98 -15.65 2.82
CA GLU A 113 -9.72 -15.68 4.08
C GLU A 113 -9.77 -14.32 4.79
N LEU A 114 -8.81 -13.44 4.52
CA LEU A 114 -8.75 -12.07 5.05
C LEU A 114 -9.24 -11.03 4.03
N GLY A 115 -9.89 -11.46 2.94
CA GLY A 115 -10.42 -10.56 1.92
C GLY A 115 -9.47 -10.25 0.76
N GLY A 116 -8.36 -10.99 0.62
CA GLY A 116 -7.49 -10.94 -0.56
C GLY A 116 -8.15 -11.44 -1.84
N ASP A 117 -9.23 -12.21 -1.72
CA ASP A 117 -10.09 -12.60 -2.83
C ASP A 117 -11.53 -12.18 -2.56
N ALA A 118 -11.89 -10.96 -2.99
CA ALA A 118 -13.25 -10.51 -2.88
C ALA A 118 -14.22 -11.31 -3.78
N SER A 119 -13.74 -12.11 -4.77
CA SER A 119 -14.54 -12.76 -5.85
C SER A 119 -15.76 -13.55 -5.35
N ARG A 120 -15.67 -14.10 -4.13
CA ARG A 120 -16.74 -14.84 -3.46
C ARG A 120 -17.95 -13.98 -3.09
N ASN A 121 -17.75 -12.73 -2.69
CA ASN A 121 -18.84 -11.81 -2.37
C ASN A 121 -19.49 -11.20 -3.63
N PHE A 122 -18.81 -11.23 -4.78
CA PHE A 122 -19.39 -10.82 -6.08
C PHE A 122 -20.43 -11.82 -6.63
N ALA A 123 -20.47 -13.05 -6.11
CA ALA A 123 -21.37 -14.10 -6.62
C ALA A 123 -22.79 -14.07 -6.00
N LEU A 124 -23.03 -13.27 -4.96
CA LEU A 124 -24.27 -13.31 -4.17
C LEU A 124 -25.39 -12.37 -4.64
N SER A 125 -25.20 -11.55 -5.69
CA SER A 125 -26.27 -10.70 -6.23
C SER A 125 -26.47 -10.82 -7.74
N PRO A 126 -27.07 -11.91 -8.24
CA PRO A 126 -27.50 -12.00 -9.64
C PRO A 126 -28.72 -11.11 -9.98
N LEU A 127 -29.36 -10.46 -8.99
CA LEU A 127 -30.51 -9.56 -9.20
C LEU A 127 -30.16 -8.07 -9.30
N LEU A 128 -28.93 -7.68 -9.00
CA LEU A 128 -28.44 -6.30 -9.16
C LEU A 128 -27.18 -6.36 -10.02
N GLY A 129 -27.36 -6.20 -11.32
CA GLY A 129 -26.27 -6.09 -12.30
C GLY A 129 -25.48 -4.79 -12.16
N LEU A 130 -24.89 -4.53 -11.00
CA LEU A 130 -23.95 -3.44 -10.79
C LEU A 130 -22.58 -4.07 -10.55
N ARG A 131 -21.88 -4.21 -11.67
CA ARG A 131 -20.41 -4.31 -11.66
C ARG A 131 -19.88 -3.15 -10.80
N TRP A 132 -18.85 -3.42 -10.03
CA TRP A 132 -18.21 -2.50 -9.08
C TRP A 132 -17.60 -1.30 -9.82
N TYR A 133 -18.45 -0.33 -10.12
CA TYR A 133 -18.10 0.98 -10.62
C TYR A 133 -18.65 1.97 -9.59
N GLU A 134 -17.93 3.07 -9.38
CA GLU A 134 -18.30 4.15 -8.45
C GLU A 134 -18.03 3.88 -6.95
N VAL A 135 -17.05 3.05 -6.59
CA VAL A 135 -16.49 3.08 -5.22
C VAL A 135 -15.79 4.43 -4.99
N GLN A 136 -16.11 5.08 -3.88
CA GLN A 136 -15.50 6.35 -3.47
C GLN A 136 -14.39 6.15 -2.45
N GLU A 137 -14.55 5.20 -1.54
CA GLU A 137 -13.62 4.95 -0.45
C GLU A 137 -13.53 3.46 -0.13
N VAL A 138 -12.34 3.01 0.30
CA VAL A 138 -12.12 1.66 0.82
C VAL A 138 -11.36 1.76 2.14
N CYS A 139 -11.94 1.17 3.17
CA CYS A 139 -11.32 1.06 4.48
C CYS A 139 -11.11 -0.41 4.83
N ALA A 140 -10.24 -0.66 5.81
CA ALA A 140 -9.79 -2.01 6.09
C ALA A 140 -9.54 -2.25 7.57
N SER A 141 -9.99 -3.40 8.07
CA SER A 141 -9.80 -3.96 9.40
C SER A 141 -8.77 -5.10 9.37
N SER A 142 -8.30 -5.60 10.51
CA SER A 142 -7.29 -6.67 10.62
C SER A 142 -7.60 -7.94 9.81
N GLY A 143 -8.86 -8.19 9.43
CA GLY A 143 -9.24 -9.36 8.65
C GLY A 143 -10.31 -9.10 7.58
N ALA A 144 -10.71 -7.86 7.34
CA ALA A 144 -11.77 -7.53 6.40
C ALA A 144 -11.62 -6.15 5.77
N PHE A 145 -12.45 -5.88 4.77
CA PHE A 145 -12.51 -4.63 4.05
C PHE A 145 -13.96 -4.18 3.90
N ALA A 146 -14.14 -2.86 3.81
CA ALA A 146 -15.41 -2.23 3.50
C ALA A 146 -15.20 -1.15 2.42
N ALA A 147 -16.06 -1.15 1.41
CA ALA A 147 -16.06 -0.15 0.33
C ALA A 147 -17.34 0.66 0.37
N LEU A 148 -17.20 1.99 0.41
CA LEU A 148 -18.31 2.94 0.27
C LEU A 148 -18.49 3.29 -1.21
N ARG A 149 -19.71 3.08 -1.72
CA ARG A 149 -20.10 3.41 -3.08
C ARG A 149 -20.73 4.79 -3.16
N ALA A 150 -20.73 5.39 -4.36
CA ALA A 150 -21.32 6.70 -4.62
C ALA A 150 -22.83 6.76 -4.39
N ASP A 151 -23.53 5.62 -4.43
CA ASP A 151 -24.93 5.49 -4.06
C ASP A 151 -25.15 5.35 -2.54
N GLY A 152 -24.08 5.43 -1.76
CA GLY A 152 -24.09 5.28 -0.30
C GLY A 152 -24.26 3.83 0.17
N CYS A 153 -24.17 2.83 -0.71
CA CYS A 153 -24.11 1.44 -0.26
C CYS A 153 -22.69 1.13 0.26
N VAL A 154 -22.60 0.43 1.40
CA VAL A 154 -21.35 -0.19 1.86
C VAL A 154 -21.35 -1.66 1.49
N VAL A 155 -20.24 -2.11 0.91
CA VAL A 155 -20.00 -3.52 0.61
C VAL A 155 -18.82 -4.00 1.43
N CYS A 156 -18.99 -5.11 2.13
CA CYS A 156 -17.98 -5.73 2.97
C CYS A 156 -17.48 -7.04 2.37
N TRP A 157 -16.22 -7.38 2.64
CA TRP A 157 -15.66 -8.70 2.33
C TRP A 157 -14.49 -9.04 3.24
N GLY A 158 -14.19 -10.33 3.37
CA GLY A 158 -13.13 -10.86 4.25
C GLY A 158 -13.72 -11.70 5.38
N SER A 159 -13.02 -11.74 6.52
CA SER A 159 -13.42 -12.51 7.70
C SER A 159 -14.71 -11.94 8.32
N PRO A 160 -15.78 -12.74 8.51
CA PRO A 160 -16.99 -12.30 9.20
C PRO A 160 -16.72 -11.74 10.60
N ASP A 161 -15.84 -12.38 11.36
CA ASP A 161 -15.49 -11.98 12.73
C ASP A 161 -14.86 -10.58 12.78
N SER A 162 -14.16 -10.19 11.71
CA SER A 162 -13.51 -8.88 11.59
C SER A 162 -14.33 -7.88 10.75
N GLY A 163 -15.62 -8.15 10.51
CA GLY A 163 -16.55 -7.24 9.80
C GLY A 163 -16.67 -7.46 8.29
N GLY A 164 -16.30 -8.64 7.81
CA GLY A 164 -16.39 -9.02 6.39
C GLY A 164 -17.80 -9.26 5.87
N ASP A 165 -18.77 -9.44 6.76
CA ASP A 165 -20.19 -9.49 6.43
C ASP A 165 -20.86 -8.14 6.70
N PRO A 166 -21.72 -7.65 5.79
CA PRO A 166 -22.46 -6.41 6.02
C PRO A 166 -23.44 -6.57 7.19
N PRO A 167 -23.81 -5.49 7.91
CA PRO A 167 -24.76 -5.56 9.02
C PRO A 167 -26.10 -6.18 8.59
N GLU A 168 -26.66 -7.10 9.40
CA GLU A 168 -27.80 -8.00 9.13
C GLU A 168 -29.17 -7.34 8.79
N SER A 169 -29.21 -6.03 8.55
CA SER A 169 -30.43 -5.36 8.09
C SER A 169 -30.04 -4.38 7.01
N GLY A 170 -30.59 -4.58 5.80
CA GLY A 170 -30.40 -3.73 4.63
C GLY A 170 -30.93 -2.31 4.81
N GLY A 171 -30.37 -1.58 5.76
CA GLY A 171 -30.38 -0.13 5.77
C GLY A 171 -29.16 0.31 5.00
N ASP A 172 -29.38 1.01 3.88
CA ASP A 172 -28.32 1.63 3.10
C ASP A 172 -27.52 2.56 4.03
N PRO A 173 -26.23 2.26 4.29
CA PRO A 173 -25.36 3.12 5.07
C PRO A 173 -24.92 4.33 4.24
N ALA A 174 -25.88 5.20 3.92
CA ALA A 174 -25.72 6.21 2.89
C ALA A 174 -25.88 7.61 3.48
N GLU A 175 -24.81 8.23 3.99
CA GLU A 175 -24.39 9.53 3.45
C GLU A 175 -23.12 10.13 4.08
N ALA A 176 -22.59 9.62 5.20
CA ALA A 176 -21.39 10.23 5.78
C ALA A 176 -20.43 9.22 6.43
N GLU A 177 -19.15 9.38 6.10
CA GLU A 177 -17.95 8.90 6.81
C GLU A 177 -17.94 7.42 7.25
N LEU A 178 -17.13 6.60 6.56
CA LEU A 178 -16.79 5.25 6.98
C LEU A 178 -15.56 5.32 7.92
N ALA A 179 -15.69 4.80 9.13
CA ALA A 179 -14.60 4.72 10.10
C ALA A 179 -14.29 3.26 10.45
N VAL A 180 -13.03 2.98 10.77
CA VAL A 180 -12.56 1.61 11.07
C VAL A 180 -11.67 1.57 12.30
N ALA A 181 -11.97 0.64 13.21
CA ALA A 181 -11.22 0.38 14.43
C ALA A 181 -10.92 -1.12 14.54
N GLY A 182 -9.66 -1.51 14.29
CA GLY A 182 -9.19 -2.86 14.61
C GLY A 182 -9.87 -3.93 13.78
N GLU A 183 -10.83 -4.62 14.39
CA GLU A 183 -11.66 -5.70 13.83
C GLU A 183 -13.11 -5.25 13.56
N ALA A 184 -13.43 -3.96 13.75
CA ALA A 184 -14.78 -3.42 13.63
C ALA A 184 -14.85 -2.20 12.71
N PHE A 185 -16.06 -1.94 12.20
CA PHE A 185 -16.40 -0.83 11.33
C PHE A 185 -17.54 -0.01 11.92
N ALA A 186 -17.58 1.28 11.60
CA ALA A 186 -18.70 2.16 11.88
C ALA A 186 -18.98 3.06 10.67
N ALA A 187 -20.25 3.32 10.39
CA ALA A 187 -20.68 4.23 9.33
C ALA A 187 -21.83 5.13 9.81
N VAL A 188 -21.85 6.38 9.37
CA VAL A 188 -22.95 7.32 9.62
C VAL A 188 -23.97 7.24 8.48
N ARG A 189 -25.24 7.10 8.84
CA ARG A 189 -26.38 7.02 7.93
C ARG A 189 -26.91 8.42 7.57
N HIS A 190 -27.72 8.50 6.51
CA HIS A 190 -28.42 9.74 6.10
C HIS A 190 -29.23 10.38 7.23
N ASP A 191 -29.81 9.56 8.10
CA ASP A 191 -30.61 10.01 9.23
C ASP A 191 -29.78 10.50 10.43
N GLY A 192 -28.45 10.58 10.26
CA GLY A 192 -27.50 11.02 11.28
C GLY A 192 -27.22 9.96 12.35
N THR A 193 -27.71 8.73 12.20
CA THR A 193 -27.43 7.63 13.15
C THR A 193 -26.20 6.82 12.74
N VAL A 194 -25.60 6.10 13.69
CA VAL A 194 -24.44 5.23 13.43
C VAL A 194 -24.87 3.77 13.37
N VAL A 195 -24.33 3.05 12.39
CA VAL A 195 -24.31 1.58 12.37
C VAL A 195 -22.88 1.11 12.58
N ALA A 196 -22.68 0.15 13.47
CA ALA A 196 -21.41 -0.52 13.67
C ALA A 196 -21.57 -2.03 13.47
N TRP A 197 -20.50 -2.70 13.03
CA TRP A 197 -20.46 -4.14 12.81
C TRP A 197 -19.01 -4.66 12.89
N GLY A 198 -18.85 -5.99 12.87
CA GLY A 198 -17.57 -6.66 13.15
C GLY A 198 -17.46 -7.07 14.62
N ASP A 199 -16.25 -7.18 15.13
CA ASP A 199 -16.00 -7.66 16.48
C ASP A 199 -16.67 -6.77 17.54
N ALA A 200 -17.43 -7.39 18.44
CA ALA A 200 -18.23 -6.67 19.43
C ALA A 200 -17.36 -5.95 20.48
N ASP A 201 -16.21 -6.53 20.84
CA ASP A 201 -15.31 -5.98 21.86
C ASP A 201 -14.48 -4.81 21.29
N SER A 202 -14.17 -4.82 19.99
CA SER A 202 -13.53 -3.70 19.26
C SER A 202 -14.49 -2.61 18.77
N GLY A 203 -15.78 -2.66 19.13
CA GLY A 203 -16.76 -1.60 18.84
C GLY A 203 -17.82 -1.93 17.79
N GLY A 204 -17.93 -3.19 17.38
CA GLY A 204 -19.01 -3.69 16.52
C GLY A 204 -20.39 -3.71 17.20
N ASP A 205 -20.46 -3.68 18.53
CA ASP A 205 -21.72 -3.53 19.28
C ASP A 205 -21.91 -2.12 19.85
N THR A 206 -22.94 -1.42 19.38
CA THR A 206 -23.34 -0.08 19.85
C THR A 206 -24.53 -0.11 20.81
N SER A 207 -25.03 -1.28 21.21
CA SER A 207 -26.25 -1.43 22.02
C SER A 207 -26.30 -0.57 23.28
N LYS A 208 -25.15 -0.41 23.96
CA LYS A 208 -24.99 0.38 25.19
C LYS A 208 -25.11 1.89 24.98
N VAL A 209 -24.78 2.38 23.79
CA VAL A 209 -24.74 3.82 23.46
C VAL A 209 -25.72 4.19 22.35
N LYS A 210 -26.53 3.25 21.86
CA LYS A 210 -27.43 3.42 20.72
C LYS A 210 -28.35 4.64 20.82
N SER A 211 -28.84 4.95 22.02
CA SER A 211 -29.71 6.11 22.24
C SER A 211 -28.99 7.46 22.16
N GLN A 212 -27.65 7.46 22.07
CA GLN A 212 -26.80 8.64 21.95
C GLN A 212 -26.25 8.82 20.53
N LEU A 213 -26.33 7.80 19.68
CA LEU A 213 -25.76 7.80 18.32
C LEU A 213 -26.76 8.33 17.28
N PHE A 214 -27.06 9.62 17.38
CA PHE A 214 -27.93 10.35 16.44
C PHE A 214 -27.42 11.78 16.24
N ASP A 215 -27.76 12.36 15.09
CA ASP A 215 -27.24 13.65 14.61
C ASP A 215 -25.70 13.72 14.67
N ILE A 216 -25.02 12.64 14.27
CA ILE A 216 -23.54 12.57 14.27
C ILE A 216 -22.95 13.47 13.17
N GLN A 217 -21.91 14.22 13.52
CA GLN A 217 -21.16 15.11 12.62
C GLN A 217 -19.76 14.63 12.28
N GLU A 218 -19.09 13.93 13.20
CA GLU A 218 -17.72 13.43 13.03
C GLU A 218 -17.61 12.09 13.76
N VAL A 219 -16.92 11.11 13.15
CA VAL A 219 -16.53 9.86 13.82
C VAL A 219 -15.01 9.70 13.74
N ALA A 220 -14.38 9.40 14.87
CA ALA A 220 -12.97 9.04 14.94
C ALA A 220 -12.80 7.61 15.44
N SER A 221 -11.78 6.92 14.94
CA SER A 221 -11.43 5.57 15.36
C SER A 221 -10.06 5.50 16.01
N ALA A 222 -10.00 4.77 17.13
CA ALA A 222 -8.79 4.21 17.69
C ALA A 222 -8.67 2.73 17.24
N CYS A 223 -7.68 1.98 17.72
CA CYS A 223 -7.50 0.59 17.32
C CYS A 223 -8.68 -0.32 17.69
N ASP A 224 -9.38 -0.12 18.81
CA ASP A 224 -10.48 -1.02 19.22
C ASP A 224 -11.65 -0.24 19.83
N ALA A 225 -11.73 1.04 19.50
CA ALA A 225 -12.77 1.92 20.02
C ALA A 225 -13.08 3.00 18.98
N PHE A 226 -14.27 3.54 19.10
CA PHE A 226 -14.74 4.67 18.31
C PHE A 226 -15.20 5.78 19.25
N ALA A 227 -15.17 6.99 18.73
CA ALA A 227 -15.85 8.11 19.33
C ALA A 227 -16.51 8.96 18.24
N ALA A 228 -17.65 9.54 18.57
CA ALA A 228 -18.46 10.34 17.66
C ALA A 228 -18.84 11.67 18.32
N VAL A 229 -18.88 12.74 17.53
CA VAL A 229 -19.36 14.05 17.95
C VAL A 229 -20.75 14.29 17.36
N ARG A 230 -21.69 14.64 18.21
CA ARG A 230 -23.07 14.97 17.87
C ARG A 230 -23.20 16.45 17.49
N ALA A 231 -24.24 16.79 16.74
CA ALA A 231 -24.54 18.16 16.34
C ALA A 231 -24.84 19.11 17.51
N ASP A 232 -25.20 18.58 18.67
CA ASP A 232 -25.35 19.35 19.91
C ASP A 232 -24.03 19.56 20.67
N GLY A 233 -22.90 19.17 20.08
CA GLY A 233 -21.56 19.31 20.64
C GLY A 233 -21.19 18.25 21.68
N ARG A 234 -22.02 17.23 21.91
CA ARG A 234 -21.66 16.11 22.80
C ARG A 234 -20.81 15.08 22.09
N ALA A 235 -19.80 14.55 22.78
CA ALA A 235 -19.05 13.40 22.28
C ALA A 235 -19.44 12.11 23.05
N VAL A 236 -19.50 11.01 22.33
CA VAL A 236 -19.81 9.66 22.85
C VAL A 236 -18.78 8.68 22.32
N SER A 237 -18.33 7.74 23.14
CA SER A 237 -17.43 6.65 22.73
C SER A 237 -17.98 5.26 23.01
N TRP A 238 -17.51 4.27 22.26
CA TRP A 238 -17.84 2.85 22.42
C TRP A 238 -16.69 1.95 21.94
N GLY A 239 -16.77 0.64 22.24
CA GLY A 239 -15.71 -0.35 22.01
C GLY A 239 -14.96 -0.70 23.29
N ASP A 240 -13.69 -1.08 23.19
CA ASP A 240 -12.85 -1.48 24.32
C ASP A 240 -12.69 -0.33 25.32
N ALA A 241 -13.18 -0.53 26.53
CA ALA A 241 -13.16 0.46 27.60
C ALA A 241 -11.74 0.97 27.95
N CYS A 242 -10.74 0.09 27.94
CA CYS A 242 -9.35 0.42 28.23
C CYS A 242 -8.69 1.23 27.11
N ARG A 243 -9.24 1.16 25.88
CA ARG A 243 -8.72 1.84 24.68
C ARG A 243 -9.56 3.04 24.26
N GLY A 244 -10.40 3.55 25.16
CA GLY A 244 -11.18 4.78 24.96
C GLY A 244 -12.67 4.58 24.67
N GLY A 245 -13.14 3.33 24.64
CA GLY A 245 -14.56 3.01 24.49
C GLY A 245 -15.44 3.38 25.69
N ASP A 246 -14.84 3.73 26.84
CA ASP A 246 -15.53 4.27 28.01
C ASP A 246 -15.13 5.74 28.25
N HIS A 247 -16.04 6.66 27.94
CA HIS A 247 -15.90 8.10 28.21
C HIS A 247 -16.55 8.54 29.53
N SER A 248 -17.15 7.63 30.30
CA SER A 248 -17.84 7.99 31.55
C SER A 248 -16.99 8.80 32.55
N PRO A 249 -15.66 8.63 32.66
CA PRO A 249 -14.85 9.47 33.55
C PRO A 249 -14.78 10.95 33.14
N VAL A 250 -15.07 11.27 31.87
CA VAL A 250 -14.97 12.62 31.30
C VAL A 250 -16.29 13.11 30.68
N ASP A 251 -17.39 12.37 30.81
CA ASP A 251 -18.70 12.67 30.22
C ASP A 251 -19.16 14.12 30.48
N GLY A 252 -19.04 14.59 31.73
CA GLY A 252 -19.39 15.97 32.09
C GLY A 252 -18.54 17.07 31.45
N GLN A 253 -17.43 16.71 30.79
CA GLN A 253 -16.53 17.63 30.10
C GLN A 253 -16.67 17.55 28.56
N LEU A 254 -17.32 16.51 28.03
CA LEU A 254 -17.51 16.29 26.59
C LEU A 254 -18.72 17.06 26.05
N LEU A 255 -18.70 18.37 26.28
CA LEU A 255 -19.71 19.34 25.86
C LEU A 255 -19.05 20.38 24.95
N ASP A 256 -19.79 20.88 23.97
CA ASP A 256 -19.31 21.87 23.01
C ASP A 256 -18.03 21.40 22.28
N VAL A 257 -17.94 20.11 21.97
CA VAL A 257 -16.83 19.53 21.22
C VAL A 257 -16.89 20.00 19.77
N LYS A 258 -15.78 20.54 19.29
CA LYS A 258 -15.60 21.06 17.93
C LYS A 258 -14.84 20.09 17.03
N ALA A 259 -13.88 19.34 17.58
CA ALA A 259 -13.07 18.41 16.83
C ALA A 259 -12.62 17.24 17.69
N LEU A 260 -12.50 16.07 17.10
CA LEU A 260 -12.10 14.84 17.76
C LEU A 260 -10.86 14.23 17.11
N ARG A 261 -9.87 13.81 17.90
CA ARG A 261 -8.68 13.12 17.38
C ARG A 261 -8.42 11.85 18.17
N ALA A 262 -7.93 10.83 17.48
CA ALA A 262 -7.63 9.53 18.06
C ALA A 262 -6.13 9.20 17.86
N SER A 263 -5.51 8.68 18.92
CA SER A 263 -4.28 7.90 18.82
C SER A 263 -4.65 6.41 18.66
N ALA A 264 -3.68 5.49 18.73
CA ALA A 264 -4.00 4.07 18.64
C ALA A 264 -4.96 3.59 19.73
N THR A 265 -4.97 4.18 20.93
CA THR A 265 -5.78 3.67 22.07
C THR A 265 -6.31 4.78 22.98
N ALA A 266 -6.30 6.03 22.52
CA ALA A 266 -6.80 7.17 23.28
C ALA A 266 -7.45 8.19 22.35
N PHE A 267 -8.26 9.06 22.94
CA PHE A 267 -8.94 10.15 22.25
C PHE A 267 -8.65 11.48 22.92
N ALA A 268 -8.72 12.55 22.13
CA ALA A 268 -8.66 13.91 22.60
C ALA A 268 -9.71 14.75 21.85
N ALA A 269 -10.56 15.43 22.61
CA ALA A 269 -11.61 16.31 22.12
C ALA A 269 -11.21 17.78 22.34
N LEU A 270 -11.21 18.56 21.26
CA LEU A 270 -11.07 20.01 21.29
C LEU A 270 -12.44 20.66 21.44
N ARG A 271 -12.64 21.43 22.51
CA ARG A 271 -13.88 22.14 22.81
C ARG A 271 -13.89 23.54 22.18
N LEU A 272 -15.08 24.11 22.01
CA LEU A 272 -15.29 25.46 21.48
C LEU A 272 -14.66 26.55 22.35
N ASP A 273 -14.47 26.29 23.65
CA ASP A 273 -13.77 27.18 24.58
C ASP A 273 -12.23 27.08 24.50
N GLY A 274 -11.71 26.30 23.54
CA GLY A 274 -10.28 26.12 23.32
C GLY A 274 -9.60 25.15 24.30
N HIS A 275 -10.35 24.47 25.16
CA HIS A 275 -9.80 23.42 26.04
C HIS A 275 -9.78 22.05 25.37
N VAL A 276 -8.87 21.19 25.83
CA VAL A 276 -8.77 19.80 25.38
C VAL A 276 -9.09 18.83 26.51
N VAL A 277 -9.96 17.86 26.21
CA VAL A 277 -10.33 16.76 27.12
C VAL A 277 -9.80 15.45 26.52
N CYS A 278 -9.11 14.64 27.32
CA CYS A 278 -8.50 13.38 26.87
C CYS A 278 -9.07 12.20 27.66
N TRP A 279 -9.15 11.02 27.02
CA TRP A 279 -9.51 9.76 27.67
C TRP A 279 -8.96 8.55 26.89
N GLY A 280 -9.10 7.36 27.48
CA GLY A 280 -8.51 6.12 26.97
C GLY A 280 -7.18 5.78 27.65
N GLU A 281 -6.30 5.07 26.95
CA GLU A 281 -5.06 4.57 27.55
C GLU A 281 -4.11 5.71 27.94
N ALA A 282 -3.81 5.81 29.23
CA ALA A 282 -3.00 6.89 29.79
C ALA A 282 -1.63 7.04 29.12
N ALA A 283 -0.94 5.92 28.87
CA ALA A 283 0.38 5.90 28.24
C ALA A 283 0.39 6.37 26.77
N ARG A 284 -0.77 6.35 26.11
CA ARG A 284 -0.95 6.70 24.69
C ARG A 284 -1.67 8.04 24.49
N GLY A 285 -1.72 8.85 25.55
CA GLY A 285 -2.22 10.22 25.53
C GLY A 285 -3.61 10.42 26.15
N GLY A 286 -4.20 9.36 26.73
CA GLY A 286 -5.45 9.46 27.49
C GLY A 286 -5.32 10.23 28.80
N ASP A 287 -4.10 10.38 29.33
CA ASP A 287 -3.79 11.22 30.49
C ASP A 287 -2.99 12.46 30.05
N SER A 288 -3.63 13.62 30.15
CA SER A 288 -3.05 14.94 29.88
C SER A 288 -2.78 15.77 31.14
N SER A 289 -2.91 15.19 32.33
CA SER A 289 -2.78 15.89 33.62
C SER A 289 -1.50 16.72 33.75
N LYS A 290 -0.37 16.21 33.22
CA LYS A 290 0.94 16.89 33.25
C LYS A 290 1.01 18.17 32.41
N VAL A 291 0.13 18.31 31.41
CA VAL A 291 0.08 19.45 30.50
C VAL A 291 -1.26 20.19 30.56
N HIS A 292 -2.13 19.82 31.51
CA HIS A 292 -3.49 20.34 31.63
C HIS A 292 -3.54 21.88 31.66
N GLU A 293 -2.63 22.51 32.42
CA GLU A 293 -2.53 23.97 32.50
C GLU A 293 -2.16 24.65 31.16
N GLN A 294 -1.67 23.91 30.17
CA GLN A 294 -1.31 24.43 28.84
C GLN A 294 -2.37 24.12 27.77
N LEU A 295 -3.35 23.27 28.07
CA LEU A 295 -4.40 22.83 27.15
C LEU A 295 -5.60 23.76 27.16
N HIS A 296 -5.34 25.03 26.93
CA HIS A 296 -6.31 26.11 26.76
C HIS A 296 -5.85 27.03 25.62
N GLU A 297 -6.79 27.75 24.99
CA GLU A 297 -6.53 28.54 23.78
C GLU A 297 -5.94 27.66 22.65
N ILE A 298 -6.41 26.41 22.55
CA ILE A 298 -6.01 25.50 21.48
C ILE A 298 -6.77 25.84 20.20
N GLN A 299 -6.02 26.08 19.12
CA GLN A 299 -6.56 26.31 17.79
C GLN A 299 -6.80 24.99 17.05
N ASP A 300 -5.79 24.10 17.06
CA ASP A 300 -5.80 22.85 16.32
C ASP A 300 -5.20 21.70 17.13
N LEU A 301 -5.64 20.48 16.82
CA LEU A 301 -5.24 19.24 17.48
C LEU A 301 -4.90 18.16 16.45
N TYR A 302 -3.79 17.47 16.67
CA TYR A 302 -3.33 16.36 15.85
C TYR A 302 -2.90 15.19 16.72
N ALA A 303 -2.95 13.98 16.15
CA ALA A 303 -2.58 12.75 16.82
C ALA A 303 -1.51 11.98 16.02
N SER A 304 -0.71 11.22 16.75
CA SER A 304 0.14 10.16 16.21
C SER A 304 -0.34 8.81 16.76
N ALA A 305 0.35 7.72 16.41
CA ALA A 305 0.02 6.38 16.92
C ALA A 305 -0.02 6.27 18.46
N GLY A 306 0.58 7.18 19.21
CA GLY A 306 0.55 7.11 20.67
C GLY A 306 0.75 8.41 21.42
N ALA A 307 0.59 9.54 20.73
CA ALA A 307 0.78 10.86 21.30
C ALA A 307 -0.14 11.87 20.61
N PHE A 308 -0.24 13.06 21.20
CA PHE A 308 -0.99 14.17 20.64
C PHE A 308 -0.12 15.43 20.62
N VAL A 309 -0.46 16.33 19.71
CA VAL A 309 0.06 17.70 19.67
C VAL A 309 -1.09 18.68 19.50
N ALA A 310 -1.14 19.67 20.39
CA ALA A 310 -2.04 20.81 20.32
C ALA A 310 -1.25 22.05 19.86
N ILE A 311 -1.85 22.83 18.97
CA ILE A 311 -1.34 24.14 18.53
C ILE A 311 -2.15 25.21 19.26
N ARG A 312 -1.47 26.04 20.08
CA ARG A 312 -2.10 27.18 20.75
C ARG A 312 -2.26 28.36 19.80
N GLU A 313 -3.19 29.27 20.09
CA GLU A 313 -3.42 30.49 19.31
C GLU A 313 -2.17 31.38 19.19
N ASP A 314 -1.26 31.33 20.18
CA ASP A 314 0.01 32.05 20.16
C ASP A 314 1.09 31.39 19.26
N GLY A 315 0.77 30.23 18.66
CA GLY A 315 1.64 29.43 17.81
C GLY A 315 2.60 28.51 18.55
N THR A 316 2.49 28.39 19.88
CA THR A 316 3.22 27.38 20.65
C THR A 316 2.58 26.01 20.50
N LEU A 317 3.42 24.96 20.59
CA LEU A 317 2.97 23.58 20.54
C LEU A 317 2.94 22.98 21.94
N VAL A 318 1.97 22.12 22.25
CA VAL A 318 1.95 21.32 23.47
C VAL A 318 1.83 19.86 23.06
N THR A 319 2.75 19.00 23.47
CA THR A 319 2.67 17.55 23.18
C THR A 319 2.58 16.73 24.46
N TRP A 320 1.89 15.59 24.37
CA TRP A 320 1.75 14.62 25.46
C TRP A 320 1.51 13.21 24.93
N GLY A 321 1.55 12.23 25.82
CA GLY A 321 1.46 10.80 25.48
C GLY A 321 2.83 10.14 25.40
N SER A 322 2.96 9.08 24.60
CA SER A 322 4.16 8.26 24.53
C SER A 322 5.36 9.05 24.00
N PRO A 323 6.49 9.09 24.73
CA PRO A 323 7.74 9.69 24.26
C PRO A 323 8.22 9.14 22.91
N ALA A 324 8.07 7.83 22.70
CA ALA A 324 8.49 7.15 21.47
C ALA A 324 7.64 7.57 20.25
N CYS A 325 6.46 8.16 20.46
CA CYS A 325 5.54 8.59 19.41
C CYS A 325 5.44 10.13 19.31
N GLY A 326 6.37 10.88 19.91
CA GLY A 326 6.40 12.35 19.87
C GLY A 326 5.80 13.07 21.09
N GLY A 327 5.37 12.32 22.11
CA GLY A 327 4.76 12.87 23.34
C GLY A 327 5.74 13.44 24.37
N ALA A 328 7.05 13.38 24.11
CA ALA A 328 8.08 13.87 25.04
C ALA A 328 8.32 15.39 24.97
N LEU A 329 7.74 16.07 23.98
CA LEU A 329 8.17 17.40 23.57
C LEU A 329 7.37 18.48 24.32
N VAL A 330 7.95 18.96 25.43
CA VAL A 330 7.40 20.09 26.18
C VAL A 330 7.77 21.39 25.44
N THR A 331 6.81 21.89 24.65
CA THR A 331 6.74 23.24 24.08
C THR A 331 7.82 23.67 23.08
N ILE A 332 7.46 23.75 21.80
CA ILE A 332 8.30 24.40 20.76
C ILE A 332 7.87 25.87 20.59
N PRO A 333 8.80 26.85 20.64
CA PRO A 333 8.52 28.23 20.27
C PRO A 333 8.26 28.40 18.76
N ARG A 334 7.37 29.34 18.43
CA ARG A 334 6.83 29.71 17.11
C ARG A 334 7.79 29.70 15.91
N LYS A 335 9.10 29.95 16.08
CA LYS A 335 10.06 30.05 14.96
C LYS A 335 10.32 28.73 14.20
N THR A 336 10.05 27.59 14.83
CA THR A 336 10.28 26.27 14.20
C THR A 336 9.02 25.72 13.50
N THR A 337 7.83 26.17 13.92
CA THR A 337 6.53 25.62 13.50
C THR A 337 6.17 25.95 12.03
N GLU A 338 6.55 27.14 11.54
CA GLU A 338 6.21 27.58 10.17
C GLU A 338 6.89 26.75 9.06
N GLN A 339 7.99 26.04 9.35
CA GLN A 339 8.72 25.21 8.38
C GLN A 339 8.24 23.75 8.33
N CYS A 340 7.75 23.17 9.42
CA CYS A 340 7.34 21.77 9.46
C CYS A 340 5.92 21.55 8.90
N LEU A 341 4.98 22.47 9.13
CA LEU A 341 3.57 22.27 8.75
C LEU A 341 3.29 22.47 7.25
N ARG A 342 4.15 23.17 6.50
CA ARG A 342 4.00 23.31 5.03
C ARG A 342 4.48 22.09 4.24
N GLY A 343 5.12 21.10 4.89
CA GLY A 343 5.85 20.03 4.22
C GLY A 343 5.34 18.60 4.43
N SER A 344 4.30 18.38 5.24
CA SER A 344 3.88 17.01 5.57
C SER A 344 2.36 16.85 5.63
N TRP A 345 1.81 16.26 4.57
CA TRP A 345 0.63 15.42 4.68
C TRP A 345 1.03 14.19 5.49
N ILE A 346 0.81 14.20 6.80
CA ILE A 346 1.06 13.03 7.65
C ILE A 346 -0.18 12.14 7.49
N TYR A 347 -0.19 11.33 6.43
CA TYR A 347 -1.04 10.14 6.38
C TYR A 347 -0.55 9.23 7.51
N GLY A 348 -1.41 9.03 8.51
CA GLY A 348 -1.16 8.05 9.56
C GLY A 348 -1.28 6.66 8.97
N ILE A 349 -0.16 5.93 8.88
CA ILE A 349 -0.07 4.47 8.99
C ILE A 349 1.42 4.07 9.03
N GLY A 350 1.76 3.10 9.90
CA GLY A 350 3.01 2.35 9.82
C GLY A 350 3.93 2.46 11.05
N TYR A 351 3.79 1.51 11.97
CA TYR A 351 4.85 1.09 12.88
C TYR A 351 5.87 0.28 12.06
N GLU A 352 7.17 0.62 12.10
CA GLU A 352 8.25 -0.34 11.83
C GLU A 352 9.19 -0.36 13.05
N GLU A 353 9.32 -1.55 13.66
CA GLU A 353 10.43 -1.88 14.53
C GLU A 353 11.64 -2.28 13.66
N GLY A 354 12.82 -1.72 13.98
CA GLY A 354 14.10 -2.01 13.35
C GLY A 354 15.20 -1.06 13.78
#